data_AF-A0A8J2ESM8-F1
#
_entry.id   AF-A0A8J2ESM8-F1
#
_cell.length_a   1.000
_cell.length_b   1.000
_cell.length_c   1.000
_cell.angle_alpha   90.00
_cell.angle_beta   90.00
_cell.angle_gamma   90.00
#
_symmetry.space_group_name_H-M   'P 1'
#
loop_
_entity.id
_entity.type
_entity.pdbx_description
1 polymer ?
#
loop_
_entity_poly.entity_id
_entity_poly.type
_entity_poly.pdbx_seq_one_letter_code
_entity_poly.pdbx_strand_id
1 'polypeptide(L)'
;MRVFLLTALAAVSAEARSLLSRSNTHHMDLVQKATNATVTGEVYFSDNKIFGAGVGGSQSSMDCQKVSANYRESSTEPRIKVCGVNLKVTLFLWNDCQAGSVSPLEIGACDSSKPASTCEEFSPGSEGAPAGMQHFLSYQIGNCEA
;
A
#
# COMPACT_ATOMS: atom_id res chain seq x y z
N MET A 1 -41.52 68.42 -5.92
CA MET A 1 -42.19 67.21 -6.44
C MET A 1 -41.11 66.27 -6.94
N ARG A 2 -41.11 65.01 -6.43
CA ARG A 2 -40.14 63.92 -6.70
C ARG A 2 -38.73 64.12 -6.07
N VAL A 3 -38.03 63.13 -5.53
CA VAL A 3 -38.24 61.67 -5.34
C VAL A 3 -37.23 61.18 -4.28
N PHE A 4 -37.60 60.10 -3.60
CA PHE A 4 -36.90 59.22 -2.67
C PHE A 4 -35.43 58.87 -2.99
N LEU A 5 -34.64 58.63 -1.92
CA LEU A 5 -33.82 57.42 -1.68
C LEU A 5 -33.34 57.48 -0.20
N LEU A 6 -33.79 56.67 0.78
CA LEU A 6 -33.56 55.22 1.03
C LEU A 6 -32.07 54.87 0.83
N THR A 7 -31.27 54.36 1.77
CA THR A 7 -31.44 53.33 2.83
C THR A 7 -30.13 53.31 3.65
N ALA A 8 -30.15 53.40 4.97
CA ALA A 8 -30.16 52.29 5.96
C ALA A 8 -28.87 51.44 6.02
N LEU A 9 -28.23 51.36 7.20
CA LEU A 9 -27.78 50.11 7.85
C LEU A 9 -27.15 50.40 9.23
N ALA A 10 -27.99 50.19 10.26
CA ALA A 10 -27.65 49.93 11.66
C ALA A 10 -27.11 48.49 11.79
N ALA A 11 -26.46 47.99 12.85
CA ALA A 11 -25.86 48.50 14.08
C ALA A 11 -24.90 47.39 14.57
N VAL A 12 -23.96 47.78 15.42
CA VAL A 12 -22.96 46.94 16.11
C VAL A 12 -23.61 46.01 17.16
N SER A 13 -23.18 44.75 17.24
CA SER A 13 -23.38 43.89 18.42
C SER A 13 -22.05 43.18 18.74
N ALA A 14 -21.36 43.56 19.81
CA ALA A 14 -21.58 43.25 21.24
C ALA A 14 -20.96 41.92 21.65
N GLU A 15 -19.74 42.02 22.20
CA GLU A 15 -19.01 40.96 22.89
C GLU A 15 -19.65 40.74 24.28
N ALA A 16 -19.94 39.49 24.65
CA ALA A 16 -20.25 39.13 26.03
C ALA A 16 -19.75 37.71 26.37
N ARG A 17 -18.92 37.67 27.42
CA ARG A 17 -18.30 36.48 28.03
C ARG A 17 -19.23 35.81 29.03
N SER A 18 -19.21 34.47 29.10
CA SER A 18 -19.24 33.65 30.33
C SER A 18 -19.20 32.16 29.96
N LEU A 19 -18.10 31.46 30.24
CA LEU A 19 -17.86 30.69 31.47
C LEU A 19 -18.92 29.63 31.75
N LEU A 20 -18.69 28.39 31.29
CA LEU A 20 -18.99 27.19 32.06
C LEU A 20 -17.93 26.11 31.80
N SER A 21 -17.08 25.95 32.82
CA SER A 21 -16.18 24.83 33.04
C SER A 21 -16.99 23.65 33.59
N ARG A 22 -16.89 22.48 32.94
CA ARG A 22 -16.93 21.11 33.51
C ARG A 22 -17.24 20.08 32.42
N SER A 23 -16.27 19.27 32.03
CA SER A 23 -16.35 17.83 32.29
C SER A 23 -14.97 17.20 32.14
N ASN A 24 -14.68 16.36 33.11
CA ASN A 24 -13.48 15.56 33.25
C ASN A 24 -13.54 14.40 32.25
N THR A 25 -12.39 13.74 32.12
CA THR A 25 -12.24 12.32 31.74
C THR A 25 -12.46 11.90 30.28
N HIS A 26 -11.31 11.52 29.69
CA HIS A 26 -11.10 10.42 28.76
C HIS A 26 -11.92 10.42 27.47
N HIS A 27 -11.27 10.84 26.38
CA HIS A 27 -11.18 9.99 25.19
C HIS A 27 -9.80 10.23 24.59
N MET A 28 -8.94 9.22 24.70
CA MET A 28 -7.85 9.05 23.76
C MET A 28 -8.50 9.05 22.39
N ASP A 29 -8.15 10.04 21.58
CA ASP A 29 -8.49 10.08 20.17
C ASP A 29 -8.08 8.72 19.60
N LEU A 30 -9.07 7.92 19.20
CA LEU A 30 -8.81 6.64 18.57
C LEU A 30 -7.92 6.96 17.38
N VAL A 31 -6.64 6.58 17.50
CA VAL A 31 -5.82 6.15 16.37
C VAL A 31 -6.80 5.49 15.42
N GLN A 32 -7.02 6.10 14.25
CA GLN A 32 -7.78 5.46 13.18
C GLN A 32 -7.15 4.10 13.02
N LYS A 33 -7.79 3.08 13.60
CA LYS A 33 -7.55 1.70 13.25
C LYS A 33 -8.12 1.61 11.87
N ALA A 34 -7.30 2.01 10.89
CA ALA A 34 -7.38 1.48 9.56
C ALA A 34 -7.66 -0.01 9.78
N THR A 35 -8.77 -0.48 9.25
CA THR A 35 -9.01 -1.89 9.06
C THR A 35 -8.00 -2.36 8.01
N ASN A 36 -6.71 -2.29 8.37
CA ASN A 36 -5.72 -3.20 7.89
C ASN A 36 -6.34 -4.55 8.23
N ALA A 37 -6.83 -5.25 7.21
CA ALA A 37 -6.68 -6.69 7.23
C ALA A 37 -5.31 -6.95 7.84
N THR A 38 -5.23 -7.75 8.91
CA THR A 38 -3.96 -8.08 9.54
C THR A 38 -3.17 -8.91 8.54
N VAL A 39 -2.61 -8.27 7.53
CA VAL A 39 -1.80 -8.91 6.50
C VAL A 39 -0.48 -9.20 7.19
N THR A 40 -0.41 -10.38 7.80
CA THR A 40 0.79 -10.89 8.45
C THR A 40 1.75 -11.35 7.36
N GLY A 41 2.46 -10.40 6.77
CA GLY A 41 3.42 -10.68 5.73
C GLY A 41 4.27 -9.47 5.37
N GLU A 42 5.43 -9.74 4.80
CA GLU A 42 6.39 -8.72 4.39
C GLU A 42 6.90 -9.04 2.99
N VAL A 43 7.07 -8.01 2.17
CA VAL A 43 7.65 -8.13 0.82
C VAL A 43 8.89 -7.27 0.75
N TYR A 44 9.96 -7.85 0.22
CA TYR A 44 11.22 -7.20 -0.02
C TYR A 44 11.58 -7.27 -1.50
N PHE A 45 12.08 -6.15 -2.02
CA PHE A 45 12.77 -6.09 -3.30
C PHE A 45 14.25 -5.80 -3.00
N SER A 46 15.09 -6.78 -3.30
CA SER A 46 16.47 -6.86 -2.82
C SER A 46 16.46 -6.83 -1.28
N ASP A 47 17.05 -5.79 -0.69
CA ASP A 47 17.09 -5.58 0.76
C ASP A 47 16.09 -4.50 1.24
N ASN A 48 15.27 -3.97 0.32
CA ASN A 48 14.30 -2.93 0.64
C ASN A 48 12.92 -3.52 0.95
N LYS A 49 12.41 -3.27 2.15
CA LYS A 49 11.04 -3.66 2.52
C LYS A 49 10.04 -2.71 1.88
N ILE A 50 9.23 -3.22 0.97
CA ILE A 50 8.23 -2.44 0.21
C ILE A 50 6.80 -2.63 0.74
N PHE A 51 6.54 -3.71 1.49
CA PHE A 51 5.23 -3.99 2.06
C PHE A 51 5.35 -4.71 3.40
N GLY A 52 4.37 -4.48 4.27
CA GLY A 52 4.29 -5.06 5.60
C GLY A 52 4.33 -4.03 6.72
N ALA A 53 4.44 -4.49 7.96
CA ALA A 53 4.40 -3.63 9.14
C ALA A 53 5.49 -2.55 9.11
N GLY A 54 5.09 -1.29 9.27
CA GLY A 54 5.99 -0.15 9.31
C GLY A 54 6.42 0.40 7.94
N VAL A 55 5.91 -0.15 6.82
CA VAL A 55 6.05 0.48 5.50
C VAL A 55 4.84 1.37 5.23
N GLY A 56 5.07 2.55 4.66
CA GLY A 56 4.01 3.47 4.24
C GLY A 56 4.23 4.02 2.83
N GLY A 57 3.21 4.69 2.29
CA GLY A 57 3.22 5.25 0.93
C GLY A 57 2.59 4.34 -0.12
N SER A 58 2.68 4.71 -1.40
CA SER A 58 2.06 3.95 -2.50
C SER A 58 2.69 2.57 -2.72
N GLN A 59 3.94 2.37 -2.31
CA GLN A 59 4.64 1.08 -2.46
C GLN A 59 4.12 -0.01 -1.51
N SER A 60 3.49 0.39 -0.40
CA SER A 60 2.85 -0.52 0.54
C SER A 60 1.38 -0.82 0.20
N SER A 61 0.89 -0.44 -0.98
CA SER A 61 -0.46 -0.78 -1.41
C SER A 61 -0.50 -2.12 -2.16
N MET A 62 -1.68 -2.74 -2.17
CA MET A 62 -1.97 -3.93 -2.98
C MET A 62 -2.40 -3.57 -4.42
N ASP A 63 -2.21 -2.30 -4.80
CA ASP A 63 -2.49 -1.83 -6.16
C ASP A 63 -1.37 -2.22 -7.12
N CYS A 64 -1.65 -2.14 -8.42
CA CYS A 64 -0.63 -2.37 -9.44
C CYS A 64 0.52 -1.37 -9.35
N GLN A 65 1.74 -1.87 -9.17
CA GLN A 65 2.95 -1.07 -9.06
C GLN A 65 3.88 -1.33 -10.25
N LYS A 66 4.66 -0.32 -10.64
CA LYS A 66 5.68 -0.45 -11.68
C LYS A 66 6.98 -0.97 -11.10
N VAL A 67 7.64 -1.88 -11.80
CA VAL A 67 9.02 -2.30 -11.47
C VAL A 67 9.97 -1.16 -11.84
N SER A 68 10.89 -0.83 -10.94
CA SER A 68 11.91 0.18 -11.20
C SER A 68 12.80 -0.20 -12.39
N ALA A 69 13.17 0.78 -13.22
CA ALA A 69 14.01 0.54 -14.39
C ALA A 69 15.37 -0.11 -14.03
N ASN A 70 15.91 0.21 -12.85
CA ASN A 70 17.19 -0.32 -12.36
C ASN A 70 17.20 -1.85 -12.24
N TYR A 71 16.03 -2.46 -11.98
CA TYR A 71 15.90 -3.90 -11.86
C TYR A 71 15.80 -4.62 -13.21
N ARG A 72 15.50 -3.89 -14.28
CA ARG A 72 15.32 -4.47 -15.63
C ARG A 72 16.64 -4.69 -16.36
N GLU A 73 17.68 -3.98 -15.93
CA GLU A 73 19.02 -4.05 -16.53
C GLU A 73 19.95 -5.01 -15.77
N SER A 74 19.53 -5.51 -14.61
CA SER A 74 20.32 -6.43 -13.79
C SER A 74 19.96 -7.89 -14.08
N SER A 75 20.98 -8.74 -14.14
CA SER A 75 20.81 -10.19 -14.29
C SER A 75 20.67 -10.92 -12.96
N THR A 76 20.75 -10.22 -11.83
CA THR A 76 20.66 -10.81 -10.47
C THR A 76 19.69 -10.07 -9.54
N GLU A 77 19.13 -8.94 -9.98
CA GLU A 77 18.19 -8.11 -9.22
C GLU A 77 16.93 -7.87 -10.04
N PRO A 78 15.75 -7.73 -9.38
CA PRO A 78 15.55 -7.69 -7.95
C PRO A 78 15.46 -9.10 -7.34
N ARG A 79 16.06 -9.30 -6.16
CA ARG A 79 15.73 -10.46 -5.32
C ARG A 79 14.39 -10.20 -4.63
N ILE A 80 13.34 -10.88 -5.04
CA ILE A 80 12.01 -10.71 -4.48
C ILE A 80 11.82 -11.74 -3.38
N LYS A 81 11.63 -11.27 -2.15
CA LYS A 81 11.37 -12.13 -0.99
C LYS A 81 10.01 -11.81 -0.40
N VAL A 82 9.18 -12.83 -0.25
CA VAL A 82 7.84 -12.77 0.30
C VAL A 82 7.79 -13.63 1.55
N CYS A 83 7.66 -12.98 2.69
CA CYS A 83 7.51 -13.63 3.99
C CYS A 83 6.03 -13.63 4.40
N GLY A 84 5.56 -14.78 4.87
CA GLY A 84 4.17 -14.99 5.24
C GLY A 84 3.49 -16.04 4.36
N VAL A 85 2.47 -16.67 4.93
CA VAL A 85 1.75 -17.79 4.29
C VAL A 85 0.45 -17.38 3.61
N ASN A 86 0.01 -16.13 3.78
CA ASN A 86 -1.22 -15.60 3.20
C ASN A 86 -0.97 -14.45 2.21
N LEU A 87 0.28 -14.29 1.76
CA LEU A 87 0.70 -13.20 0.87
C LEU A 87 1.43 -13.76 -0.35
N LYS A 88 1.17 -13.17 -1.51
CA LYS A 88 1.90 -13.40 -2.75
C LYS A 88 2.25 -12.09 -3.45
N VAL A 89 3.30 -12.13 -4.24
CA VAL A 89 3.66 -11.12 -5.24
C VAL A 89 3.46 -11.74 -6.61
N THR A 90 2.69 -11.08 -7.45
CA THR A 90 2.47 -11.47 -8.83
C THR A 90 3.20 -10.50 -9.74
N LEU A 91 4.07 -11.02 -10.61
CA LEU A 91 4.85 -10.26 -11.58
C LEU A 91 4.23 -10.38 -12.97
N PHE A 92 4.15 -9.25 -13.65
CA PHE A 92 3.49 -9.14 -14.95
C PHE A 92 4.43 -8.57 -16.00
N LEU A 93 4.35 -9.15 -17.20
CA LEU A 93 5.20 -8.75 -18.33
C LEU A 93 4.81 -7.36 -18.83
N TRP A 94 3.57 -6.96 -18.63
CA TRP A 94 3.03 -5.66 -19.05
C TRP A 94 2.98 -4.69 -17.89
N ASN A 95 2.75 -3.41 -18.18
CA ASN A 95 2.86 -2.31 -17.20
C ASN A 95 1.49 -1.92 -16.59
N ASP A 96 0.60 -2.90 -16.46
CA ASP A 96 -0.82 -2.75 -16.11
C ASP A 96 -1.35 -3.85 -15.17
N CYS A 97 -0.47 -4.75 -14.71
CA CYS A 97 -0.81 -5.89 -13.88
C CYS A 97 -1.93 -6.77 -14.44
N GLN A 98 -1.97 -6.92 -15.78
CA GLN A 98 -2.85 -7.86 -16.43
C GLN A 98 -2.09 -9.10 -16.85
N ALA A 99 -2.67 -10.27 -16.58
CA ALA A 99 -2.24 -11.51 -17.21
C ALA A 99 -2.60 -11.41 -18.70
N GLY A 100 -1.62 -11.05 -19.52
CA GLY A 100 -1.76 -11.07 -20.98
C GLY A 100 -1.73 -12.52 -21.50
N SER A 101 -1.15 -12.72 -22.68
CA SER A 101 -0.94 -14.08 -23.23
C SER A 101 0.12 -14.91 -22.50
N VAL A 102 0.77 -14.35 -21.48
CA VAL A 102 1.85 -14.98 -20.72
C VAL A 102 1.41 -15.12 -19.27
N SER A 103 1.61 -16.31 -18.70
CA SER A 103 1.31 -16.57 -17.29
C SER A 103 2.15 -15.66 -16.40
N PRO A 104 1.53 -14.95 -15.46
CA PRO A 104 2.29 -14.17 -14.49
C PRO A 104 3.10 -15.09 -13.56
N LEU A 105 4.20 -14.57 -13.03
CA LEU A 105 5.00 -15.29 -12.04
C LEU A 105 4.50 -14.94 -10.65
N GLU A 106 4.10 -15.95 -9.88
CA GLU A 106 3.66 -15.78 -8.50
C GLU A 106 4.77 -16.23 -7.54
N ILE A 107 5.02 -15.40 -6.52
CA ILE A 107 6.04 -15.64 -5.49
C ILE A 107 5.36 -15.48 -4.13
N GLY A 108 5.40 -16.52 -3.30
CA GLY A 108 4.79 -16.54 -1.97
C GLY A 108 4.49 -17.97 -1.55
N ALA A 109 4.54 -18.24 -0.25
CA ALA A 109 4.36 -19.60 0.25
C ALA A 109 2.92 -20.12 0.04
N CYS A 110 1.92 -19.22 0.15
CA CYS A 110 0.49 -19.52 0.00
C CYS A 110 0.01 -20.84 0.61
N ASP A 111 0.56 -21.20 1.77
CA ASP A 111 0.30 -22.46 2.44
C ASP A 111 0.17 -22.22 3.95
N SER A 112 -1.08 -22.18 4.42
CA SER A 112 -1.43 -21.94 5.82
C SER A 112 -0.98 -23.06 6.77
N SER A 113 -0.53 -24.21 6.24
CA SER A 113 0.03 -25.31 7.03
C SER A 113 1.50 -25.05 7.42
N LYS A 114 2.17 -24.13 6.73
CA LYS A 114 3.56 -23.75 7.02
C LYS A 114 3.65 -22.71 8.15
N PRO A 115 4.81 -22.58 8.80
CA PRO A 115 5.05 -21.52 9.77
C PRO A 115 4.82 -20.13 9.15
N ALA A 116 4.22 -19.20 9.88
CA ALA A 116 3.99 -17.82 9.41
C ALA A 116 5.29 -17.06 9.08
N SER A 117 6.43 -17.51 9.59
CA SER A 117 7.76 -16.99 9.28
C SER A 117 8.38 -17.56 8.00
N THR A 118 7.66 -18.42 7.28
CA THR A 118 8.13 -18.96 6.00
C THR A 118 8.29 -17.82 5.01
N CYS A 119 9.44 -17.78 4.34
CA CYS A 119 9.71 -16.84 3.27
C CYS A 119 10.06 -17.62 2.01
N GLU A 120 9.46 -17.21 0.89
CA GLU A 120 9.87 -17.62 -0.45
C GLU A 120 10.69 -16.49 -1.06
N GLU A 121 11.85 -16.79 -1.60
CA GLU A 121 12.72 -15.83 -2.25
C GLU A 121 13.04 -16.28 -3.67
N PHE A 122 13.06 -15.32 -4.58
CA PHE A 122 13.28 -15.56 -5.98
C PHE A 122 14.14 -14.46 -6.59
N SER A 123 15.09 -14.84 -7.43
CA SER A 123 16.00 -13.89 -8.07
C SER A 123 16.24 -14.26 -9.53
N PRO A 124 16.52 -13.29 -10.40
CA PRO A 124 16.93 -13.59 -11.76
C PRO A 124 18.15 -14.52 -11.76
N GLY A 125 18.04 -15.65 -12.46
CA GLY A 125 19.11 -16.65 -12.56
C GLY A 125 19.17 -17.67 -11.42
N SER A 126 18.29 -17.62 -10.40
CA SER A 126 18.17 -18.74 -9.46
C SER A 126 17.57 -19.97 -10.12
N GLU A 127 17.89 -21.16 -9.59
CA GLU A 127 17.27 -22.40 -10.07
C GLU A 127 15.73 -22.31 -9.95
N GLY A 128 15.03 -22.56 -11.05
CA GLY A 128 13.58 -22.41 -11.14
C GLY A 128 13.10 -21.04 -11.61
N ALA A 129 13.97 -20.02 -11.73
CA ALA A 129 13.57 -18.72 -12.25
C ALA A 129 13.13 -18.83 -13.71
N PRO A 130 11.92 -18.35 -14.09
CA PRO A 130 11.53 -18.34 -15.48
C PRO A 130 12.48 -17.39 -16.23
N ALA A 131 12.91 -17.86 -17.39
CA ALA A 131 13.74 -17.06 -18.28
C ALA A 131 13.02 -15.73 -18.57
N GLY A 132 13.71 -14.62 -18.39
CA GLY A 132 13.15 -13.29 -18.65
C GLY A 132 12.50 -12.60 -17.46
N MET A 133 12.76 -13.03 -16.22
CA MET A 133 12.30 -12.32 -15.02
C MET A 133 12.68 -10.82 -15.02
N GLN A 134 13.82 -10.47 -15.61
CA GLN A 134 14.25 -9.07 -15.81
C GLN A 134 13.31 -8.25 -16.72
N HIS A 135 12.40 -8.89 -17.45
CA HIS A 135 11.47 -8.24 -18.38
C HIS A 135 10.11 -7.91 -17.76
N PHE A 136 9.85 -8.33 -16.52
CA PHE A 136 8.62 -7.94 -15.83
C PHE A 136 8.57 -6.42 -15.60
N LEU A 137 7.44 -5.81 -15.95
CA LEU A 137 7.27 -4.35 -15.97
C LEU A 137 6.42 -3.85 -14.81
N SER A 138 5.52 -4.68 -14.29
CA SER A 138 4.72 -4.36 -13.12
C SER A 138 4.61 -5.54 -12.17
N TYR A 139 4.26 -5.25 -10.92
CA TYR A 139 3.99 -6.23 -9.90
C TYR A 139 2.76 -5.84 -9.11
N GLN A 140 2.10 -6.82 -8.52
CA GLN A 140 1.01 -6.60 -7.59
C GLN A 140 1.21 -7.49 -6.37
N ILE A 141 1.01 -6.89 -5.20
CA ILE A 141 0.98 -7.62 -3.94
C ILE A 141 -0.47 -7.98 -3.67
N GLY A 142 -0.73 -9.25 -3.42
CA GLY A 142 -2.06 -9.75 -3.18
C GLY A 142 -2.07 -10.80 -2.09
N ASN A 143 -3.24 -11.01 -1.50
CA ASN A 143 -3.44 -12.17 -0.65
C ASN A 143 -3.42 -13.44 -1.51
N CYS A 144 -3.05 -14.56 -0.90
CA CYS A 144 -3.28 -15.85 -1.52
C CYS A 144 -4.79 -16.04 -1.66
N GLU A 145 -5.24 -16.35 -2.87
CA GLU A 145 -6.64 -16.70 -3.10
C GLU A 145 -6.92 -17.99 -2.31
N ALA A 146 -7.96 -17.95 -1.48
CA ALA A 146 -8.37 -19.05 -0.62
C ALA A 146 -9.13 -20.13 -1.39
#